data_AF-A0A3M1F674-F1
#
_entry.id   AF-A0A3M1F674-F1
#
_cell.length_a   1.000
_cell.length_b   1.000
_cell.length_c   1.000
_cell.angle_alpha   90.00
_cell.angle_beta   90.00
_cell.angle_gamma   90.00
#
_symmetry.space_group_name_H-M   'P 1'
#
loop_
_entity.id
_entity.type
_entity.pdbx_description
1 polymer ?
#
loop_
_entity_poly.entity_id
_entity_poly.type
_entity_poly.pdbx_seq_one_letter_code
_entity_poly.pdbx_strand_id
1 'polypeptide(L)'
;MLNIWVILSIVVAVLFAFGLWWLLKKSIIIALNAIIGFFALFALKIFLIPALTINVWSVLIVTIGGLFGLALVLLLHAFGIAF
;
A
#
# COMPACT_ATOMS: atom_id res chain seq x y z
N MET A 1 29.04 -6.43 27.58
CA MET A 1 28.87 -6.65 26.12
C MET A 1 27.38 -6.69 25.83
N LEU A 2 26.88 -5.91 24.87
CA LEU A 2 25.48 -5.97 24.46
C LEU A 2 25.24 -7.29 23.72
N ASN A 3 24.21 -8.04 24.13
CA ASN A 3 23.83 -9.30 23.49
C ASN A 3 23.24 -9.02 22.09
N ILE A 4 23.45 -9.92 21.13
CA ILE A 4 23.00 -9.79 19.74
C ILE A 4 21.48 -9.54 19.65
N TRP A 5 20.70 -10.12 20.56
CA TRP A 5 19.25 -9.91 20.67
C TRP A 5 18.88 -8.46 21.02
N VAL A 6 19.68 -7.80 21.86
CA VAL A 6 19.45 -6.41 22.23
C VAL A 6 19.75 -5.50 21.05
N ILE A 7 20.83 -5.76 20.31
CA ILE A 7 21.18 -5.01 19.10
C ILE A 7 20.07 -5.15 18.04
N LEU A 8 19.59 -6.37 17.78
CA LEU A 8 18.48 -6.61 16.85
C LEU A 8 17.20 -5.87 17.25
N SER A 9 16.84 -5.91 18.55
CA SER A 9 15.64 -5.21 19.04
C SER A 9 15.72 -3.69 18.83
N ILE A 10 16.89 -3.09 19.05
CA ILE A 10 17.13 -1.66 18.82
C ILE A 10 17.02 -1.33 17.32
N VAL A 11 17.62 -2.16 16.45
CA VAL A 11 17.53 -1.95 14.99
C VAL A 11 16.09 -2.01 14.52
N VAL A 12 15.31 -2.99 14.97
CA VAL A 12 13.89 -3.10 14.60
C VAL A 12 13.09 -1.91 15.11
N ALA A 13 13.32 -1.46 16.35
CA ALA A 13 12.65 -0.29 16.91
C ALA A 13 12.97 1.00 16.13
N VAL A 14 14.23 1.20 15.75
CA VAL A 14 14.68 2.35 14.94
C VAL A 14 14.06 2.30 13.55
N LEU A 15 14.06 1.15 12.89
CA LEU A 15 13.43 0.98 11.58
C LEU A 15 11.93 1.27 11.63
N PHE A 16 11.25 0.78 12.67
CA PHE A 16 9.81 1.02 12.86
C PHE A 16 9.52 2.51 13.11
N ALA A 17 10.29 3.15 14.01
CA ALA A 17 10.15 4.59 14.29
C ALA A 17 10.42 5.45 13.05
N PHE A 18 11.45 5.10 12.26
CA PHE A 18 11.75 5.77 11.00
C PHE A 18 10.61 5.60 9.97
N GLY A 19 10.05 4.39 9.86
CA GLY A 19 8.89 4.10 9.03
C GLY A 19 7.67 4.93 9.43
N LEU A 20 7.36 5.00 10.73
CA LEU A 20 6.28 5.83 11.28
C LEU A 20 6.48 7.31 10.98
N TRP A 21 7.69 7.84 11.19
CA TRP A 21 8.00 9.24 10.92
C TRP A 21 7.81 9.59 9.44
N TRP A 22 8.28 8.71 8.55
CA TRP A 22 8.08 8.87 7.10
C TRP A 22 6.59 8.87 6.74
N LEU A 23 5.83 7.94 7.32
CA LEU A 23 4.39 7.81 7.10
C LEU A 23 3.63 9.05 7.59
N LEU A 24 3.97 9.58 8.76
CA LEU A 24 3.36 10.80 9.31
C LEU A 24 3.64 12.03 8.44
N LYS A 25 4.87 12.19 7.94
CA LYS A 25 5.23 13.29 7.01
C LYS A 25 4.45 13.24 5.70
N LYS A 26 4.06 12.04 5.26
CA LYS A 26 3.30 11.82 4.02
C LYS A 26 1.83 11.52 4.25
N SER A 27 1.33 11.66 5.47
CA SER A 27 -0.05 11.31 5.84
C SER A 27 -1.10 11.95 4.94
N ILE A 28 -0.94 13.22 4.58
CA ILE A 28 -1.83 13.94 3.66
C ILE A 28 -1.79 13.32 2.25
N ILE A 29 -0.60 13.01 1.74
CA ILE A 29 -0.43 12.39 0.42
C ILE A 29 -1.02 10.98 0.43
N ILE A 30 -0.82 10.23 1.51
CA ILE A 30 -1.39 8.88 1.68
C ILE A 30 -2.92 8.95 1.73
N ALA A 31 -3.50 9.92 2.44
CA ALA A 31 -4.94 10.12 2.48
C ALA A 31 -5.50 10.48 1.09
N LEU A 32 -4.83 11.35 0.34
CA LEU A 32 -5.21 11.68 -1.03
C LEU A 32 -5.10 10.47 -1.97
N ASN A 33 -4.00 9.71 -1.87
CA ASN A 33 -3.80 8.48 -2.63
C ASN A 33 -4.86 7.42 -2.29
N ALA A 34 -5.30 7.34 -1.04
CA ALA A 34 -6.37 6.43 -0.63
C ALA A 34 -7.69 6.78 -1.33
N ILE A 35 -8.07 8.06 -1.29
CA ILE A 35 -9.31 8.56 -1.90
C ILE A 35 -9.25 8.38 -3.42
N ILE A 36 -8.22 8.92 -4.07
CA ILE A 36 -8.04 8.85 -5.52
C ILE A 36 -7.93 7.39 -5.97
N GLY A 37 -7.16 6.58 -5.24
CA GLY A 37 -6.94 5.17 -5.52
C GLY A 37 -8.21 4.34 -5.44
N PHE A 38 -9.00 4.56 -4.40
CA PHE A 38 -10.30 3.91 -4.24
C PHE A 38 -11.24 4.24 -5.40
N PHE A 39 -11.38 5.54 -5.71
CA PHE A 39 -12.25 5.96 -6.82
C PHE A 39 -11.74 5.46 -8.18
N ALA A 40 -10.42 5.41 -8.39
CA ALA A 40 -9.84 4.89 -9.62
C ALA A 40 -10.10 3.37 -9.77
N LEU A 41 -9.90 2.57 -8.71
CA LEU A 41 -10.23 1.15 -8.72
C LEU A 41 -11.73 0.93 -8.97
N PHE A 42 -12.59 1.74 -8.33
CA PHE A 42 -14.03 1.66 -8.50
C PHE A 42 -14.48 2.00 -9.93
N ALA A 43 -13.93 3.08 -10.50
CA ALA A 43 -14.19 3.46 -11.88
C ALA A 43 -13.70 2.38 -12.87
N LEU A 44 -12.51 1.82 -12.65
CA LEU A 44 -11.98 0.73 -13.47
C LEU A 44 -12.89 -0.49 -13.42
N LYS A 45 -13.41 -0.85 -12.23
CA LYS A 45 -14.36 -1.96 -12.10
C LYS A 45 -15.64 -1.73 -12.89
N ILE A 46 -16.22 -0.54 -12.83
CA ILE A 46 -17.50 -0.26 -13.49
C ILE A 46 -17.36 -0.14 -15.02
N PHE A 47 -16.32 0.56 -15.49
CA PHE A 47 -16.23 0.98 -16.88
C PHE A 47 -15.35 0.09 -17.76
N LEU A 48 -14.30 -0.54 -17.21
CA LEU A 48 -13.31 -1.28 -18.01
C LEU A 48 -13.21 -2.76 -17.66
N ILE A 49 -13.16 -3.10 -16.36
CA ILE A 49 -12.83 -4.45 -15.86
C ILE A 49 -13.84 -4.87 -14.78
N PRO A 50 -15.04 -5.35 -15.15
CA PRO A 50 -16.07 -5.78 -14.20
C PRO A 50 -15.62 -6.89 -13.23
N ALA A 51 -14.69 -7.73 -13.68
CA ALA A 51 -14.11 -8.81 -12.90
C ALA A 51 -13.04 -8.35 -11.88
N LEU A 52 -12.69 -7.06 -11.86
CA LEU A 52 -11.72 -6.53 -10.91
C LEU A 52 -12.26 -6.70 -9.48
N THR A 53 -11.56 -7.50 -8.69
CA THR A 53 -11.88 -7.69 -7.28
C THR A 53 -11.29 -6.50 -6.52
N ILE A 54 -12.13 -5.82 -5.73
CA ILE A 54 -11.72 -4.71 -4.88
C ILE A 54 -11.87 -5.20 -3.45
N ASN A 55 -10.76 -5.36 -2.76
CA ASN A 55 -10.70 -5.79 -1.38
C ASN A 55 -9.81 -4.84 -0.58
N VAL A 56 -9.67 -5.11 0.72
CA VAL A 56 -8.86 -4.28 1.62
C VAL A 56 -7.40 -4.21 1.15
N TRP A 57 -6.86 -5.31 0.59
CA TRP A 57 -5.47 -5.37 0.11
C TRP A 57 -5.24 -4.52 -1.13
N SER A 58 -6.10 -4.59 -2.15
CA SER A 58 -5.97 -3.74 -3.33
C SER A 58 -6.09 -2.26 -2.97
N VAL A 59 -7.00 -1.88 -2.07
CA VAL A 59 -7.10 -0.49 -1.59
C VAL A 59 -5.84 -0.06 -0.83
N LEU A 60 -5.27 -0.90 0.05
CA LEU A 60 -4.04 -0.58 0.78
C LEU A 60 -2.83 -0.42 -0.15
N ILE A 61 -2.69 -1.31 -1.14
CA ILE A 61 -1.61 -1.25 -2.13
C ILE A 61 -1.68 0.07 -2.91
N VAL A 62 -2.86 0.48 -3.37
CA VAL A 62 -3.01 1.76 -4.08
C VAL A 62 -2.85 2.95 -3.14
N THR A 63 -3.27 2.84 -1.89
CA THR A 63 -3.11 3.91 -0.88
C THR A 63 -1.63 4.20 -0.60
N ILE A 64 -0.82 3.15 -0.43
CA ILE A 64 0.61 3.27 -0.12
C ILE A 64 1.42 3.58 -1.38
N GLY A 65 1.14 2.88 -2.49
CA GLY A 65 1.88 2.98 -3.75
C GLY A 65 1.39 4.07 -4.70
N GLY A 66 0.24 4.70 -4.44
CA GLY A 66 -0.39 5.66 -5.34
C GLY A 66 -0.64 5.06 -6.72
N LEU A 67 -0.27 5.82 -7.76
CA LEU A 67 -0.41 5.40 -9.15
C LEU A 67 0.36 4.11 -9.47
N PHE A 68 1.56 3.93 -8.91
CA PHE A 68 2.33 2.70 -9.07
C PHE A 68 1.64 1.51 -8.40
N GLY A 69 1.01 1.73 -7.25
CA GLY A 69 0.18 0.72 -6.59
C GLY A 69 -1.00 0.30 -7.46
N LEU A 70 -1.65 1.25 -8.13
CA LEU A 70 -2.76 0.94 -9.06
C LEU A 70 -2.30 0.11 -10.25
N ALA A 71 -1.17 0.45 -10.87
CA ALA A 71 -0.57 -0.35 -11.93
C ALA A 71 -0.24 -1.77 -11.45
N LEU A 72 0.27 -1.91 -10.22
CA LEU A 72 0.59 -3.20 -9.62
C LEU A 72 -0.66 -4.06 -9.38
N VAL A 73 -1.76 -3.47 -8.88
CA VAL A 73 -3.05 -4.18 -8.74
C VAL A 73 -3.55 -4.66 -10.10
N LEU A 74 -3.45 -3.83 -11.15
CA LEU A 74 -3.86 -4.21 -12.50
C LEU A 74 -3.01 -5.33 -13.08
N LEU A 75 -1.69 -5.29 -12.90
CA LEU A 75 -0.79 -6.37 -13.32
C LEU A 75 -1.14 -7.68 -12.63
N LEU A 76 -1.32 -7.65 -11.31
CA LEU A 76 -1.64 -8.83 -10.54
C LEU A 76 -3.02 -9.41 -10.91
N HIS A 77 -4.00 -8.55 -11.19
CA HIS A 77 -5.27 -8.97 -11.78
C HIS A 77 -5.07 -9.64 -13.15
N ALA A 78 -4.20 -9.11 -14.01
CA ALA A 78 -3.89 -9.70 -15.31
C ALA A 78 -3.20 -11.08 -15.19
N PHE A 79 -2.46 -11.33 -14.11
CA PHE A 79 -1.90 -12.65 -13.78
C PHE A 79 -2.92 -13.61 -13.12
N GLY A 80 -4.19 -13.21 -12.98
CA GLY A 80 -5.22 -14.02 -12.35
C GLY A 80 -5.10 -14.09 -10.82
N ILE A 81 -4.22 -13.26 -10.23
CA ILE A 81 -4.08 -13.14 -8.78
C ILE A 81 -5.17 -12.16 -8.33
N ALA A 82 -6.36 -12.69 -8.08
CA ALA A 82 -7.49 -11.94 -7.58
C ALA A 82 -7.33 -11.70 -6.07
N PHE A 83 -7.05 -10.46 -5.69
CA PHE A 83 -7.28 -9.93 -4.35
C PHE A 83 -8.30 -8.79 -4.43
#